data_AF-A0A165BDS0-F1
#
_entry.id   AF-A0A165BDS0-F1
#
_cell.length_a   1.000
_cell.length_b   1.000
_cell.length_c   1.000
_cell.angle_alpha   90.00
_cell.angle_beta   90.00
_cell.angle_gamma   90.00
#
_symmetry.space_group_name_H-M   'P 1'
#
loop_
_entity.id
_entity.type
_entity.pdbx_description
1 polymer ?
#
loop_
_entity_poly.entity_id
_entity_poly.type
_entity_poly.pdbx_seq_one_letter_code
_entity_poly.pdbx_strand_id
1 'polypeptide(L)'
;QGLLGRVTAFYGCVEAQGRGTLHCHMMVWIDGALNPNEIKERVLADMNGEFQKRLLAVLDDTISNCVPDDPPDVEIPVPSSAHHPCSVRGPDLSAALPQLQPARQLDLRNVVLKSQMHTHSGTCFKYWKGTGPRECRFDLDAANYCPESSFDPETGEINLRCLNGLVNNYNPTMIEALRCNMDIKFIGSGQSAKAILYYVTDYITKSPLKAHVAYAALEMAVRKLNENESAEESDTQLRAKRLLQKCSYAMVSHQELSAQQVASYLTDCEDHFVSHEFRNLYWPGFERHIEKQDPSPECDRNRQDDSELVDNSDSDTASQDDDDDHVVLHEALDEPAEDEVVLTVDDGRIMARSGQLADYICRGVALDALCL
;
A
#
# COMPACT_ATOMS: atom_id res chain seq x y z
N GLN A 1 -22.33 15.21 -6.14
CA GLN A 1 -20.87 14.99 -6.15
C GLN A 1 -20.57 13.83 -5.22
N GLY A 2 -19.50 13.07 -5.49
CA GLY A 2 -19.07 11.97 -4.62
C GLY A 2 -18.40 12.49 -3.36
N LEU A 3 -18.13 11.60 -2.41
CA LEU A 3 -17.58 11.93 -1.09
C LEU A 3 -16.24 12.69 -1.16
N LEU A 4 -15.31 12.21 -2.00
CA LEU A 4 -13.99 12.81 -2.18
C LEU A 4 -13.96 13.79 -3.36
N GLY A 5 -15.13 14.22 -3.83
CA GLY A 5 -15.28 14.94 -5.10
C GLY A 5 -15.48 14.00 -6.29
N ARG A 6 -15.01 14.41 -7.47
CA ARG A 6 -15.10 13.61 -8.70
C ARG A 6 -13.84 12.76 -8.80
N VAL A 7 -13.98 11.43 -8.70
CA VAL A 7 -12.86 10.50 -8.83
C VAL A 7 -12.60 10.22 -10.31
N THR A 8 -11.33 10.30 -10.74
CA THR A 8 -10.89 9.98 -12.11
C THR A 8 -10.27 8.59 -12.20
N ALA A 9 -9.55 8.17 -11.17
CA ALA A 9 -8.96 6.85 -11.07
C ALA A 9 -8.89 6.38 -9.62
N PHE A 10 -8.83 5.08 -9.43
CA PHE A 10 -8.53 4.42 -8.16
C PHE A 10 -7.90 3.05 -8.43
N TYR A 11 -7.09 2.62 -7.48
CA TYR A 11 -6.56 1.27 -7.35
C TYR A 11 -6.56 0.90 -5.88
N GLY A 12 -7.02 -0.30 -5.53
CA GLY A 12 -6.85 -0.84 -4.18
C GLY A 12 -6.67 -2.35 -4.20
N CYS A 13 -6.00 -2.86 -3.19
CA CYS A 13 -5.80 -4.29 -2.96
C CYS A 13 -6.25 -4.65 -1.55
N VAL A 14 -6.71 -5.89 -1.37
CA VAL A 14 -7.09 -6.46 -0.08
C VAL A 14 -6.03 -7.48 0.32
N GLU A 15 -5.38 -7.26 1.46
CA GLU A 15 -4.48 -8.23 2.07
C GLU A 15 -5.07 -8.76 3.38
N ALA A 16 -4.70 -9.99 3.76
CA ALA A 16 -4.89 -10.44 5.13
C ALA A 16 -3.62 -10.21 5.93
N GLN A 17 -3.77 -9.54 7.06
CA GLN A 17 -2.68 -9.41 8.01
C GLN A 17 -2.50 -10.67 8.83
N GLY A 18 -1.36 -10.82 9.51
CA GLY A 18 -1.01 -12.01 10.30
C GLY A 18 -1.96 -12.38 11.45
N ARG A 19 -3.00 -11.56 11.71
CA ARG A 19 -4.09 -11.87 12.66
C ARG A 19 -5.39 -12.31 11.97
N GLY A 20 -5.34 -12.49 10.65
CA GLY A 20 -6.45 -12.94 9.81
C GLY A 20 -7.43 -11.86 9.38
N THR A 21 -7.29 -10.61 9.83
CA THR A 21 -8.15 -9.50 9.43
C THR A 21 -7.78 -8.99 8.03
N LEU A 22 -8.82 -8.73 7.23
CA LEU A 22 -8.68 -8.16 5.89
C LEU A 22 -8.46 -6.64 5.99
N HIS A 23 -7.51 -6.13 5.23
CA HIS A 23 -7.22 -4.70 5.11
C HIS A 23 -7.17 -4.33 3.65
N CYS A 24 -7.74 -3.17 3.33
CA CYS A 24 -7.65 -2.60 2.01
C CYS A 24 -6.70 -1.41 2.01
N HIS A 25 -5.68 -1.47 1.15
CA HIS A 25 -4.84 -0.34 0.82
C HIS A 25 -5.31 0.22 -0.52
N MET A 26 -5.58 1.53 -0.58
CA MET A 26 -6.20 2.14 -1.75
C MET A 26 -5.62 3.53 -2.05
N MET A 27 -5.38 3.78 -3.33
CA MET A 27 -5.11 5.11 -3.87
C MET A 27 -6.32 5.60 -4.67
N VAL A 28 -6.65 6.88 -4.49
CA VAL A 28 -7.76 7.54 -5.18
C VAL A 28 -7.25 8.84 -5.79
N TRP A 29 -7.46 9.01 -7.10
CA TRP A 29 -7.14 10.21 -7.85
C TRP A 29 -8.42 11.02 -8.10
N ILE A 30 -8.34 12.31 -7.79
CA ILE A 30 -9.46 13.24 -7.88
C ILE A 30 -9.28 14.13 -9.11
N ASP A 31 -10.37 14.36 -9.85
CA ASP A 31 -10.41 15.23 -11.02
C ASP A 31 -9.91 16.64 -10.67
N GLY A 32 -8.94 17.12 -11.44
CA GLY A 32 -8.33 18.44 -11.21
C GLY A 32 -7.40 18.53 -10.00
N ALA A 33 -7.10 17.42 -9.31
CA ALA A 33 -6.02 17.40 -8.33
C ALA A 33 -4.68 17.62 -9.04
N LEU A 34 -3.91 18.59 -8.53
CA LEU A 34 -2.57 18.88 -9.03
C LEU A 34 -1.59 17.84 -8.53
N ASN A 35 -0.50 17.64 -9.26
CA ASN A 35 0.56 16.78 -8.78
C ASN A 35 1.26 17.42 -7.55
N PRO A 36 1.91 16.62 -6.69
CA PRO A 36 2.65 17.09 -5.50
C PRO A 36 3.54 18.33 -5.72
N ASN A 37 4.27 18.38 -6.84
CA ASN A 37 5.20 19.49 -7.11
C ASN A 37 4.44 20.76 -7.53
N GLU A 38 3.41 20.63 -8.36
CA GLU A 38 2.53 21.72 -8.75
C GLU A 38 1.79 22.33 -7.56
N ILE A 39 1.36 21.49 -6.60
CA ILE A 39 0.76 21.98 -5.34
C ILE A 39 1.77 22.86 -4.63
N LYS A 40 3.00 22.38 -4.42
CA LYS A 40 4.06 23.14 -3.75
C LYS A 40 4.38 24.45 -4.45
N GLU A 41 4.61 24.42 -5.76
CA GLU A 41 4.89 25.62 -6.56
C GLU A 41 3.76 26.64 -6.44
N ARG A 42 2.51 26.17 -6.53
CA ARG A 42 1.33 27.03 -6.44
C ARG A 42 1.11 27.59 -5.04
N VAL A 43 1.38 26.80 -3.99
CA VAL A 43 1.34 27.25 -2.59
C VAL A 43 2.37 28.36 -2.37
N LEU A 44 3.61 28.17 -2.81
CA LEU A 44 4.70 29.15 -2.63
C LEU A 44 4.49 30.42 -3.47
N ALA A 45 3.84 30.31 -4.63
CA ALA A 45 3.51 31.46 -5.48
C ALA A 45 2.20 32.17 -5.09
N ASP A 46 1.43 31.65 -4.13
CA ASP A 46 0.09 32.16 -3.76
C ASP A 46 0.15 33.40 -2.86
N MET A 47 0.50 34.55 -3.44
CA MET A 47 0.66 35.83 -2.72
C MET A 47 -0.58 36.27 -1.91
N ASN A 48 -1.79 35.83 -2.30
CA ASN A 48 -3.05 36.18 -1.62
C ASN A 48 -3.56 35.08 -0.68
N GLY A 49 -2.92 33.91 -0.68
CA GLY A 49 -3.31 32.74 0.11
C GLY A 49 -4.68 32.15 -0.25
N GLU A 50 -5.25 32.50 -1.40
CA GLU A 50 -6.58 32.04 -1.84
C GLU A 50 -6.58 30.56 -2.17
N PHE A 51 -5.54 30.09 -2.86
CA PHE A 51 -5.38 28.67 -3.18
C PHE A 51 -5.13 27.86 -1.90
N GLN A 52 -4.22 28.34 -1.04
CA GLN A 52 -3.93 27.71 0.24
C GLN A 52 -5.20 27.53 1.09
N LYS A 53 -5.95 28.60 1.33
CA LYS A 53 -7.19 28.58 2.12
C LYS A 53 -8.22 27.59 1.55
N ARG A 54 -8.40 27.57 0.23
CA ARG A 54 -9.35 26.66 -0.41
C ARG A 54 -8.93 25.20 -0.28
N LEU A 55 -7.64 24.90 -0.44
CA LEU A 55 -7.12 23.54 -0.29
C LEU A 55 -7.26 23.06 1.16
N LEU A 56 -6.85 23.87 2.14
CA LEU A 56 -7.00 23.55 3.56
C LEU A 56 -8.46 23.33 3.95
N ALA A 57 -9.38 24.18 3.46
CA ALA A 57 -10.81 24.02 3.73
C ALA A 57 -11.38 22.69 3.22
N VAL A 58 -10.96 22.23 2.02
CA VAL A 58 -11.39 20.94 1.49
C VAL A 58 -10.84 19.78 2.33
N LEU A 59 -9.57 19.88 2.76
CA LEU A 59 -8.94 18.84 3.57
C LEU A 59 -9.54 18.75 4.97
N ASP A 60 -9.80 19.89 5.61
CA ASP A 60 -10.43 19.97 6.93
C ASP A 60 -11.90 19.50 6.93
N ASP A 61 -12.60 19.61 5.79
CA ASP A 61 -13.95 19.06 5.59
C ASP A 61 -13.92 17.54 5.32
N THR A 62 -12.87 17.07 4.64
CA THR A 62 -12.74 15.66 4.23
C THR A 62 -12.16 14.77 5.32
N ILE A 63 -11.22 15.28 6.12
CA ILE A 63 -10.42 14.50 7.06
C ILE A 63 -10.72 14.97 8.48
N SER A 64 -11.18 14.03 9.31
CA SER A 64 -11.39 14.21 10.74
C SER A 64 -10.38 13.38 11.54
N ASN A 65 -10.02 13.87 12.71
CA ASN A 65 -9.13 13.23 13.68
C ASN A 65 -9.52 13.53 15.12
N CYS A 66 -10.82 13.72 15.34
CA CYS A 66 -11.37 13.85 16.68
C CYS A 66 -12.50 12.87 16.90
N VAL A 67 -12.76 12.58 18.17
CA VAL A 67 -13.99 11.92 18.58
C VAL A 67 -15.10 12.97 18.54
N PRO A 68 -16.22 12.72 17.83
CA PRO A 68 -17.38 13.60 17.89
C PRO A 68 -17.86 13.80 19.32
N ASP A 69 -18.37 14.99 19.62
CA ASP A 69 -18.96 15.30 20.92
C ASP A 69 -20.12 14.35 21.23
N ASP A 70 -20.30 14.06 22.51
CA ASP A 70 -21.46 13.32 22.99
C ASP A 70 -22.71 14.19 22.77
N PRO A 71 -23.76 13.69 22.11
CA PRO A 71 -24.99 14.47 21.96
C PRO A 71 -25.60 14.77 23.35
N PRO A 72 -26.38 15.86 23.47
CA PRO A 72 -27.03 16.23 24.74
C PRO A 72 -27.86 15.07 25.31
N ASP A 73 -27.97 15.01 26.65
CA ASP A 73 -28.63 13.97 27.47
C ASP A 73 -30.07 13.65 27.01
N VAL A 74 -30.18 12.91 25.92
CA VAL A 74 -31.39 12.34 25.37
C VAL A 74 -31.10 10.86 25.25
N GLU A 75 -31.93 10.02 25.86
CA GLU A 75 -31.84 8.57 25.64
C GLU A 75 -32.16 8.27 24.17
N ILE A 76 -31.12 8.17 23.36
CA ILE A 76 -31.21 7.88 21.93
C ILE A 76 -30.79 6.42 21.74
N PRO A 77 -31.73 5.51 21.46
CA PRO A 77 -31.39 4.11 21.26
C PRO A 77 -30.63 3.96 19.94
N VAL A 78 -29.32 3.68 20.03
CA VAL A 78 -28.53 3.23 18.88
C VAL A 78 -27.98 1.82 19.14
N PRO A 79 -27.97 0.92 18.14
CA PRO A 79 -27.46 -0.45 18.32
C PRO A 79 -26.02 -0.50 18.82
N SER A 80 -25.19 0.50 18.47
CA SER A 80 -23.80 0.60 18.88
C SER A 80 -23.59 0.92 20.36
N SER A 81 -24.64 1.31 21.09
CA SER A 81 -24.58 1.46 22.56
C SER A 81 -24.73 0.12 23.29
N ALA A 82 -25.36 -0.88 22.66
CA ALA A 82 -25.59 -2.20 23.25
C ALA A 82 -24.63 -3.27 22.73
N HIS A 83 -24.12 -3.09 21.51
CA HIS A 83 -23.27 -4.05 20.81
C HIS A 83 -22.02 -3.38 20.26
N HIS A 84 -21.04 -4.19 19.86
CA HIS A 84 -19.85 -3.66 19.21
C HIS A 84 -20.25 -2.84 17.95
N PRO A 85 -19.81 -1.59 17.80
CA PRO A 85 -20.25 -0.72 16.69
C PRO A 85 -20.02 -1.32 15.31
N CYS A 86 -18.91 -2.03 15.10
CA CYS A 86 -18.58 -2.72 13.84
C CYS A 86 -19.44 -3.97 13.55
N SER A 87 -20.18 -4.51 14.53
CA SER A 87 -21.00 -5.72 14.35
C SER A 87 -22.48 -5.44 14.11
N VAL A 88 -22.87 -4.16 14.07
CA VAL A 88 -24.26 -3.72 13.91
C VAL A 88 -24.36 -2.70 12.77
N ARG A 89 -25.57 -2.53 12.25
CA ARG A 89 -25.89 -1.42 11.33
C ARG A 89 -26.01 -0.11 12.11
N GLY A 90 -25.78 0.99 11.41
CA GLY A 90 -26.01 2.33 11.95
C GLY A 90 -27.51 2.64 12.14
N PRO A 91 -27.84 3.85 12.59
CA PRO A 91 -29.22 4.30 12.77
C PRO A 91 -30.06 4.19 11.49
N ASP A 92 -31.37 4.05 11.65
CA ASP A 92 -32.32 4.05 10.54
C ASP A 92 -32.35 5.42 9.85
N LEU A 93 -31.78 5.48 8.64
CA LEU A 93 -31.70 6.70 7.85
C LEU A 93 -33.06 7.20 7.35
N SER A 94 -34.13 6.40 7.48
CA SER A 94 -35.51 6.82 7.16
C SER A 94 -36.20 7.59 8.29
N ALA A 95 -35.60 7.64 9.48
CA ALA A 95 -36.13 8.38 10.62
C ALA A 95 -36.16 9.91 10.38
N ALA A 96 -37.04 10.61 11.12
CA ALA A 96 -37.15 12.06 11.04
C ALA A 96 -35.86 12.75 11.50
N LEU A 97 -35.45 13.84 10.82
CA LEU A 97 -34.20 14.56 11.10
C LEU A 97 -33.92 14.89 12.58
N PRO A 98 -34.90 15.34 13.40
CA PRO A 98 -34.67 15.64 14.81
C PRO A 98 -34.26 14.44 15.66
N GLN A 99 -34.62 13.22 15.23
CA GLN A 99 -34.22 11.97 15.88
C GLN A 99 -32.98 11.38 15.22
N LEU A 100 -32.87 11.51 13.90
CA LEU A 100 -31.78 10.96 13.11
C LEU A 100 -30.44 11.63 13.41
N GLN A 101 -30.41 12.96 13.53
CA GLN A 101 -29.15 13.69 13.75
C GLN A 101 -28.45 13.30 15.06
N PRO A 102 -29.12 13.32 16.23
CA PRO A 102 -28.50 12.87 17.47
C PRO A 102 -28.12 11.38 17.44
N ALA A 103 -28.92 10.53 16.80
CA ALA A 103 -28.62 9.11 16.65
C ALA A 103 -27.36 8.87 15.80
N ARG A 104 -27.23 9.57 14.67
CA ARG A 104 -26.03 9.50 13.82
C ARG A 104 -24.80 9.99 14.55
N GLN A 105 -24.90 11.08 15.30
CA GLN A 105 -23.79 11.61 16.08
C GLN A 105 -23.33 10.62 17.17
N LEU A 106 -24.27 10.07 17.95
CA LEU A 106 -23.95 9.07 18.98
C LEU A 106 -23.33 7.81 18.37
N ASP A 107 -23.89 7.32 17.27
CA ASP A 107 -23.38 6.13 16.60
C ASP A 107 -22.00 6.36 15.99
N LEU A 108 -21.78 7.49 15.28
CA LEU A 108 -20.48 7.86 14.75
C LEU A 108 -19.44 7.97 15.87
N ARG A 109 -19.79 8.61 16.99
CA ARG A 109 -18.94 8.69 18.18
C ARG A 109 -18.53 7.31 18.68
N ASN A 110 -19.48 6.39 18.81
CA ASN A 110 -19.24 5.02 19.25
C ASN A 110 -18.31 4.26 18.29
N VAL A 111 -18.52 4.41 16.97
CA VAL A 111 -17.66 3.81 15.95
C VAL A 111 -16.25 4.39 16.01
N VAL A 112 -16.09 5.71 16.08
CA VAL A 112 -14.76 6.37 16.15
C VAL A 112 -14.01 5.96 17.42
N LEU A 113 -14.68 5.98 18.58
CA LEU A 113 -14.07 5.53 19.84
C LEU A 113 -13.59 4.08 19.78
N LYS A 114 -14.32 3.20 19.08
CA LYS A 114 -13.98 1.79 19.04
C LYS A 114 -13.00 1.43 17.94
N SER A 115 -13.07 2.11 16.81
CA SER A 115 -12.37 1.75 15.57
C SER A 115 -11.22 2.68 15.22
N GLN A 116 -11.19 3.93 15.68
CA GLN A 116 -10.13 4.89 15.33
C GLN A 116 -9.25 5.32 16.51
N MET A 117 -9.73 5.14 17.75
CA MET A 117 -8.94 5.45 18.92
C MET A 117 -7.77 4.46 19.07
N HIS A 118 -6.56 4.99 19.03
CA HIS A 118 -5.34 4.24 19.21
C HIS A 118 -5.16 3.86 20.68
N THR A 119 -4.76 2.62 20.92
CA THR A 119 -4.30 2.15 22.23
C THR A 119 -2.92 1.55 22.04
N HIS A 120 -1.93 2.12 22.73
CA HIS A 120 -0.57 1.64 22.61
C HIS A 120 -0.44 0.17 23.00
N SER A 121 0.31 -0.56 22.19
CA SER A 121 0.65 -1.96 22.42
C SER A 121 2.13 -2.20 22.08
N GLY A 122 2.59 -3.45 22.21
CA GLY A 122 3.98 -3.80 21.87
C GLY A 122 4.37 -3.43 20.43
N THR A 123 3.42 -3.43 19.49
CA THR A 123 3.69 -3.06 18.08
C THR A 123 4.08 -1.59 17.93
N CYS A 124 3.57 -0.71 18.79
CA CYS A 124 3.88 0.73 18.76
C CYS A 124 5.36 0.98 19.06
N PHE A 125 5.96 0.11 19.87
CA PHE A 125 7.33 0.23 20.33
C PHE A 125 8.23 -0.86 19.76
N LYS A 126 7.85 -1.49 18.63
CA LYS A 126 8.61 -2.57 17.97
C LYS A 126 10.08 -2.19 17.76
N TYR A 127 10.35 -0.94 17.41
CA TYR A 127 11.68 -0.44 17.11
C TYR A 127 12.36 0.29 18.28
N TRP A 128 11.73 0.32 19.46
CA TRP A 128 12.31 0.98 20.62
C TRP A 128 13.41 0.09 21.22
N LYS A 129 14.67 0.51 21.06
CA LYS A 129 15.87 -0.24 21.49
C LYS A 129 16.19 -0.12 22.99
N GLY A 130 15.28 0.42 23.80
CA GLY A 130 15.49 0.59 25.24
C GLY A 130 16.19 1.89 25.64
N THR A 131 16.67 2.68 24.67
CA THR A 131 17.31 3.98 24.86
C THR A 131 16.36 5.09 24.42
N GLY A 132 16.21 6.13 25.24
CA GLY A 132 15.36 7.28 24.92
C GLY A 132 13.85 7.08 25.18
N PRO A 133 13.02 8.08 24.84
CA PRO A 133 11.58 8.04 25.02
C PRO A 133 10.93 6.95 24.17
N ARG A 134 9.80 6.44 24.65
CA ARG A 134 8.98 5.48 23.89
C ARG A 134 8.09 6.27 22.92
N GLU A 135 8.55 6.39 21.70
CA GLU A 135 7.78 7.02 20.63
C GLU A 135 6.95 5.96 19.89
N CYS A 136 5.69 6.29 19.62
CA CYS A 136 4.81 5.43 18.85
C CYS A 136 5.29 5.39 17.39
N ARG A 137 5.55 4.20 16.85
CA ARG A 137 5.89 4.00 15.43
C ARG A 137 4.90 4.67 14.46
N PHE A 138 3.64 4.80 14.85
CA PHE A 138 2.57 5.38 14.04
C PHE A 138 2.43 6.90 14.21
N ASP A 139 3.29 7.53 15.03
CA ASP A 139 3.24 8.95 15.37
C ASP A 139 1.87 9.38 15.94
N LEU A 140 1.29 8.52 16.78
CA LEU A 140 0.06 8.78 17.52
C LEU A 140 0.42 9.01 18.98
N ASP A 141 0.25 10.23 19.47
CA ASP A 141 0.54 10.59 20.87
C ASP A 141 -0.53 11.58 21.37
N ALA A 142 -0.88 11.52 22.65
CA ALA A 142 -1.82 12.47 23.26
C ALA A 142 -1.30 13.92 23.23
N ALA A 143 0.01 14.12 23.14
CA ALA A 143 0.64 15.43 23.01
C ALA A 143 0.55 16.01 21.59
N ASN A 144 0.27 15.19 20.57
CA ASN A 144 0.11 15.66 19.20
C ASN A 144 -1.20 16.49 19.12
N TYR A 145 -1.03 17.80 18.98
CA TYR A 145 -2.14 18.75 18.90
C TYR A 145 -1.78 19.94 17.99
N CYS A 146 -2.60 20.17 16.99
CA CYS A 146 -2.49 21.28 16.06
C CYS A 146 -3.92 21.79 15.78
N PRO A 147 -4.30 23.01 16.21
CA PRO A 147 -5.70 23.45 16.16
C PRO A 147 -6.19 23.82 14.76
N GLU A 148 -5.29 24.19 13.85
CA GLU A 148 -5.60 24.68 12.51
C GLU A 148 -4.60 24.13 11.50
N SER A 149 -5.10 23.78 10.31
CA SER A 149 -4.23 23.37 9.21
C SER A 149 -3.49 24.59 8.64
N SER A 150 -2.25 24.40 8.20
CA SER A 150 -1.41 25.48 7.66
C SER A 150 -0.41 24.95 6.63
N PHE A 151 0.20 25.86 5.87
CA PHE A 151 1.37 25.56 5.04
C PHE A 151 2.61 26.18 5.66
N ASP A 152 3.72 25.45 5.61
CA ASP A 152 5.04 26.00 5.90
C ASP A 152 5.41 27.01 4.80
N PRO A 153 5.73 28.27 5.15
CA PRO A 153 5.99 29.32 4.18
C PRO A 153 7.32 29.17 3.44
N GLU A 154 8.27 28.39 3.98
CA GLU A 154 9.59 28.18 3.38
C GLU A 154 9.60 26.90 2.53
N THR A 155 9.02 25.82 3.04
CA THR A 155 9.07 24.50 2.38
C THR A 155 7.86 24.22 1.50
N GLY A 156 6.73 24.90 1.73
CA GLY A 156 5.44 24.64 1.10
C GLY A 156 4.77 23.35 1.59
N GLU A 157 5.27 22.74 2.67
CA GLU A 157 4.71 21.51 3.24
C GLU A 157 3.41 21.78 4.00
N ILE A 158 2.49 20.83 3.95
CA ILE A 158 1.21 20.93 4.62
C ILE A 158 1.30 20.38 6.05
N ASN A 159 0.85 21.19 7.00
CA ASN A 159 0.66 20.80 8.39
C ASN A 159 -0.85 20.69 8.63
N LEU A 160 -1.37 19.46 8.70
CA LEU A 160 -2.79 19.25 8.95
C LEU A 160 -3.12 19.48 10.43
N ARG A 161 -4.30 20.05 10.66
CA ARG A 161 -4.94 20.13 11.97
C ARG A 161 -4.98 18.74 12.60
N CYS A 162 -4.68 18.65 13.87
CA CYS A 162 -4.76 17.46 14.71
C CYS A 162 -5.45 17.83 16.03
N LEU A 163 -6.72 17.47 16.19
CA LEU A 163 -7.49 17.81 17.39
C LEU A 163 -7.39 16.74 18.49
N ASN A 164 -7.05 15.50 18.11
CA ASN A 164 -6.74 14.42 19.04
C ASN A 164 -5.68 13.51 18.43
N GLY A 165 -4.44 13.61 18.91
CA GLY A 165 -3.30 12.84 18.41
C GLY A 165 -3.35 11.32 18.63
N LEU A 166 -4.36 10.80 19.33
CA LEU A 166 -4.61 9.37 19.46
C LEU A 166 -5.68 8.85 18.50
N VAL A 167 -6.29 9.69 17.66
CA VAL A 167 -7.32 9.27 16.72
C VAL A 167 -6.73 9.24 15.31
N ASN A 168 -6.82 8.09 14.65
CA ASN A 168 -6.44 7.99 13.24
C ASN A 168 -7.23 8.98 12.39
N ASN A 169 -6.64 9.45 11.29
CA ASN A 169 -7.36 10.26 10.32
C ASN A 169 -8.47 9.42 9.65
N TYR A 170 -9.71 9.89 9.66
CA TYR A 170 -10.83 9.21 9.03
C TYR A 170 -11.72 10.19 8.27
N ASN A 171 -12.53 9.67 7.34
CA ASN A 171 -13.61 10.44 6.76
C ASN A 171 -14.94 10.07 7.47
N PRO A 172 -15.70 11.03 8.02
CA PRO A 172 -16.93 10.76 8.77
C PRO A 172 -17.98 9.96 7.99
N THR A 173 -18.12 10.22 6.69
CA THR A 173 -19.10 9.48 5.87
C THR A 173 -18.62 8.07 5.56
N MET A 174 -17.32 7.86 5.30
CA MET A 174 -16.78 6.52 5.06
C MET A 174 -16.90 5.66 6.31
N ILE A 175 -16.53 6.19 7.47
CA ILE A 175 -16.55 5.38 8.69
C ILE A 175 -17.98 5.03 9.13
N GLU A 176 -18.97 5.89 8.87
CA GLU A 176 -20.39 5.54 9.11
C GLU A 176 -20.84 4.36 8.23
N ALA A 177 -20.41 4.33 6.97
CA ALA A 177 -20.78 3.29 6.01
C ALA A 177 -20.00 1.99 6.22
N LEU A 178 -18.68 2.08 6.38
CA LEU A 178 -17.76 0.94 6.46
C LEU A 178 -17.65 0.36 7.87
N ARG A 179 -17.77 1.22 8.88
CA ARG A 179 -17.75 0.88 10.32
C ARG A 179 -16.52 0.06 10.74
N CYS A 180 -15.37 0.32 10.13
CA CYS A 180 -14.10 -0.31 10.44
C CYS A 180 -13.00 0.75 10.62
N ASN A 181 -11.83 0.32 11.12
CA ASN A 181 -10.65 1.17 11.19
C ASN A 181 -10.26 1.64 9.79
N MET A 182 -9.82 2.89 9.67
CA MET A 182 -9.32 3.46 8.43
C MET A 182 -8.26 4.52 8.75
N ASP A 183 -7.42 4.84 7.77
CA ASP A 183 -6.44 5.92 7.87
C ASP A 183 -6.39 6.65 6.52
N ILE A 184 -7.17 7.73 6.41
CA ILE A 184 -7.19 8.55 5.19
C ILE A 184 -6.06 9.59 5.24
N LYS A 185 -5.26 9.64 4.19
CA LYS A 185 -4.17 10.62 4.07
C LYS A 185 -4.24 11.34 2.74
N PHE A 186 -4.05 12.65 2.77
CA PHE A 186 -3.84 13.44 1.57
C PHE A 186 -2.37 13.31 1.14
N ILE A 187 -2.16 12.90 -0.11
CA ILE A 187 -0.82 12.83 -0.71
C ILE A 187 -0.49 14.21 -1.28
N GLY A 188 0.12 15.05 -0.44
CA GLY A 188 0.52 16.41 -0.77
C GLY A 188 1.88 16.46 -1.48
N SER A 189 2.68 17.50 -1.18
CA SER A 189 4.00 17.72 -1.79
C SER A 189 5.16 17.09 -1.02
N GLY A 190 6.32 16.95 -1.68
CA GLY A 190 7.60 16.74 -0.99
C GLY A 190 7.93 15.29 -0.63
N GLN A 191 8.74 15.10 0.42
CA GLN A 191 9.24 13.79 0.84
C GLN A 191 8.11 12.90 1.37
N SER A 192 7.13 13.46 2.07
CA SER A 192 5.96 12.74 2.59
C SER A 192 5.15 12.04 1.50
N ALA A 193 5.03 12.68 0.33
CA ALA A 193 4.34 12.08 -0.82
C ALA A 193 5.08 10.88 -1.38
N LYS A 194 6.41 10.98 -1.53
CA LYS A 194 7.25 9.85 -1.95
C LYS A 194 7.18 8.70 -0.95
N ALA A 195 7.30 8.99 0.34
CA ALA A 195 7.22 7.98 1.39
C ALA A 195 5.88 7.22 1.38
N ILE A 196 4.76 7.92 1.20
CA ILE A 196 3.44 7.28 1.09
C ILE A 196 3.33 6.45 -0.19
N LEU A 197 3.87 6.93 -1.32
CA LEU A 197 3.87 6.16 -2.56
C LEU A 197 4.65 4.85 -2.42
N TYR A 198 5.85 4.89 -1.83
CA TYR A 198 6.62 3.67 -1.53
C TYR A 198 5.86 2.74 -0.60
N TYR A 199 5.34 3.28 0.51
CA TYR A 199 4.55 2.51 1.47
C TYR A 199 3.39 1.78 0.79
N VAL A 200 2.54 2.49 0.03
CA VAL A 200 1.40 1.86 -0.63
C VAL A 200 1.85 0.88 -1.72
N THR A 201 2.89 1.21 -2.47
CA THR A 201 3.44 0.31 -3.50
C THR A 201 3.90 -1.00 -2.86
N ASP A 202 4.62 -0.96 -1.74
CA ASP A 202 5.06 -2.16 -1.02
C ASP A 202 3.90 -3.07 -0.63
N TYR A 203 2.77 -2.52 -0.18
CA TYR A 203 1.57 -3.31 0.12
C TYR A 203 0.88 -3.86 -1.12
N ILE A 204 0.87 -3.11 -2.22
CA ILE A 204 0.33 -3.57 -3.51
C ILE A 204 1.17 -4.72 -4.07
N THR A 205 2.49 -4.62 -3.96
CA THR A 205 3.45 -5.60 -4.50
C THR A 205 3.82 -6.67 -3.49
N LYS A 206 3.19 -6.69 -2.31
CA LYS A 206 3.52 -7.63 -1.24
C LYS A 206 3.26 -9.06 -1.69
N SER A 207 4.30 -9.89 -1.62
CA SER A 207 4.17 -11.31 -1.95
C SER A 207 3.16 -11.99 -1.00
N PRO A 208 2.13 -12.69 -1.52
CA PRO A 208 1.23 -13.48 -0.69
C PRO A 208 1.92 -14.72 -0.11
N LEU A 209 3.11 -15.08 -0.60
CA LEU A 209 3.91 -16.21 -0.15
C LEU A 209 5.14 -15.72 0.61
N LYS A 210 5.20 -16.04 1.90
CA LYS A 210 6.40 -15.81 2.72
C LYS A 210 7.50 -16.77 2.28
N ALA A 211 8.75 -16.30 2.24
CA ALA A 211 9.83 -17.11 1.71
C ALA A 211 10.09 -18.38 2.52
N HIS A 212 9.93 -18.38 3.85
CA HIS A 212 10.08 -19.60 4.64
C HIS A 212 9.08 -20.70 4.23
N VAL A 213 7.87 -20.33 3.77
CA VAL A 213 6.89 -21.28 3.20
C VAL A 213 7.38 -21.78 1.84
N ALA A 214 7.94 -20.91 1.02
CA ALA A 214 8.55 -21.28 -0.27
C ALA A 214 9.72 -22.26 -0.06
N TYR A 215 10.60 -22.00 0.91
CA TYR A 215 11.74 -22.83 1.25
C TYR A 215 11.33 -24.20 1.82
N ALA A 216 10.37 -24.24 2.73
CA ALA A 216 9.84 -25.51 3.23
C ALA A 216 9.20 -26.35 2.12
N ALA A 217 8.49 -25.71 1.18
CA ALA A 217 7.92 -26.39 0.03
C ALA A 217 8.98 -26.91 -0.95
N LEU A 218 10.05 -26.13 -1.19
CA LEU A 218 11.22 -26.54 -1.96
C LEU A 218 11.91 -27.75 -1.32
N GLU A 219 12.19 -27.70 -0.02
CA GLU A 219 12.81 -28.80 0.72
C GLU A 219 11.99 -30.08 0.58
N MET A 220 10.68 -29.99 0.82
CA MET A 220 9.76 -31.12 0.71
C MET A 220 9.68 -31.69 -0.70
N ALA A 221 9.68 -30.84 -1.72
CA ALA A 221 9.65 -31.26 -3.12
C ALA A 221 10.94 -31.98 -3.53
N VAL A 222 12.11 -31.48 -3.09
CA VAL A 222 13.42 -32.12 -3.30
C VAL A 222 13.46 -33.48 -2.62
N ARG A 223 13.05 -33.59 -1.35
CA ARG A 223 13.00 -34.88 -0.63
C ARG A 223 12.11 -35.90 -1.35
N LYS A 224 10.88 -35.52 -1.72
CA LYS A 224 9.93 -36.38 -2.45
C LYS A 224 10.38 -36.76 -3.86
N LEU A 225 11.32 -36.05 -4.47
CA LEU A 225 11.90 -36.45 -5.76
C LEU A 225 12.99 -37.47 -5.60
N ASN A 226 13.88 -37.26 -4.61
CA ASN A 226 14.95 -38.19 -4.31
C ASN A 226 14.42 -39.54 -3.80
N GLU A 227 13.29 -39.55 -3.09
CA GLU A 227 12.63 -40.78 -2.61
C GLU A 227 11.98 -41.62 -3.73
N ASN A 228 11.59 -40.99 -4.85
CA ASN A 228 10.91 -41.64 -5.97
C ASN A 228 11.83 -41.93 -7.16
N GLU A 229 13.16 -41.89 -6.97
CA GLU A 229 14.12 -42.21 -8.02
C GLU A 229 14.04 -43.70 -8.40
N SER A 230 13.41 -43.99 -9.54
CA SER A 230 13.74 -45.18 -10.33
C SER A 230 14.91 -44.83 -11.26
N ALA A 231 15.93 -45.69 -11.31
CA ALA A 231 17.22 -45.47 -11.97
C ALA A 231 17.20 -45.25 -13.51
N GLU A 232 16.04 -45.02 -14.14
CA GLU A 232 15.87 -44.95 -15.60
C GLU A 232 15.51 -43.56 -16.15
N GLU A 233 15.30 -42.53 -15.32
CA GLU A 233 14.96 -41.20 -15.85
C GLU A 233 16.21 -40.37 -16.21
N SER A 234 16.66 -40.51 -17.46
CA SER A 234 17.81 -39.78 -18.01
C SER A 234 17.50 -38.34 -18.45
N ASP A 235 16.23 -37.91 -18.42
CA ASP A 235 15.82 -36.60 -18.93
C ASP A 235 15.80 -35.54 -17.83
N THR A 236 16.87 -34.74 -17.79
CA THR A 236 17.06 -33.62 -16.88
C THR A 236 15.95 -32.57 -16.99
N GLN A 237 15.39 -32.34 -18.20
CA GLN A 237 14.30 -31.37 -18.39
C GLN A 237 12.99 -31.88 -17.77
N LEU A 238 12.67 -33.17 -17.97
CA LEU A 238 11.50 -33.78 -17.35
C LEU A 238 11.61 -33.78 -15.82
N ARG A 239 12.82 -34.02 -15.28
CA ARG A 239 13.11 -33.92 -13.85
C ARG A 239 12.89 -32.51 -13.32
N ALA A 240 13.46 -31.49 -13.98
CA ALA A 240 13.30 -30.09 -13.59
C ALA A 240 11.82 -29.68 -13.59
N LYS A 241 11.06 -30.05 -14.63
CA LYS A 241 9.62 -29.77 -14.71
C LYS A 241 8.83 -30.41 -13.57
N ARG A 242 9.13 -31.66 -13.21
CA ARG A 242 8.47 -32.35 -12.08
C ARG A 242 8.83 -31.75 -10.73
N LEU A 243 10.07 -31.28 -10.55
CA LEU A 243 10.50 -30.54 -9.37
C LEU A 243 9.68 -29.27 -9.22
N LEU A 244 9.62 -28.44 -10.26
CA LEU A 244 8.84 -27.20 -10.24
C LEU A 244 7.35 -27.45 -9.95
N GLN A 245 6.76 -28.49 -10.55
CA GLN A 245 5.36 -28.87 -10.28
C GLN A 245 5.16 -29.31 -8.82
N LYS A 246 6.05 -30.15 -8.27
CA LYS A 246 5.95 -30.59 -6.88
C LYS A 246 6.17 -29.43 -5.90
N CYS A 247 7.11 -28.53 -6.17
CA CYS A 247 7.29 -27.30 -5.40
C CYS A 247 6.00 -26.47 -5.42
N SER A 248 5.43 -26.25 -6.60
CA SER A 248 4.18 -25.49 -6.78
C SER A 248 3.02 -26.09 -5.98
N TYR A 249 2.77 -27.40 -6.10
CA TYR A 249 1.71 -28.06 -5.34
C TYR A 249 1.96 -28.07 -3.84
N ALA A 250 3.21 -28.24 -3.40
CA ALA A 250 3.57 -28.16 -2.00
C ALA A 250 3.30 -26.76 -1.44
N MET A 251 3.72 -25.70 -2.16
CA MET A 251 3.49 -24.30 -1.78
C MET A 251 2.00 -24.01 -1.60
N VAL A 252 1.16 -24.41 -2.56
CA VAL A 252 -0.29 -24.22 -2.48
C VAL A 252 -0.91 -25.02 -1.33
N SER A 253 -0.49 -26.28 -1.15
CA SER A 253 -1.08 -27.16 -0.12
C SER A 253 -0.75 -26.77 1.32
N HIS A 254 0.39 -26.09 1.53
CA HIS A 254 0.84 -25.63 2.83
C HIS A 254 0.53 -24.15 3.09
N GLN A 255 -0.15 -23.49 2.14
CA GLN A 255 -0.57 -22.11 2.35
C GLN A 255 -1.70 -22.06 3.37
N GLU A 256 -1.42 -21.49 4.54
CA GLU A 256 -2.44 -21.19 5.54
C GLU A 256 -3.20 -19.93 5.13
N LEU A 257 -4.53 -20.02 5.10
CA LEU A 257 -5.42 -18.90 4.81
C LEU A 257 -6.28 -18.59 6.03
N SER A 258 -6.53 -17.31 6.30
CA SER A 258 -7.42 -16.92 7.38
C SER A 258 -8.87 -17.28 7.06
N ALA A 259 -9.67 -17.52 8.10
CA ALA A 259 -11.09 -17.79 7.94
C ALA A 259 -11.82 -16.65 7.20
N GLN A 260 -11.36 -15.40 7.39
CA GLN A 260 -11.91 -14.22 6.74
C GLN A 260 -11.55 -14.17 5.25
N GLN A 261 -10.31 -14.52 4.86
CA GLN A 261 -9.93 -14.65 3.45
C GLN A 261 -10.77 -15.71 2.75
N VAL A 262 -10.88 -16.89 3.37
CA VAL A 262 -11.69 -17.98 2.83
C VAL A 262 -13.14 -17.56 2.70
N ALA A 263 -13.70 -16.89 3.71
CA ALA A 263 -15.05 -16.36 3.63
C ALA A 263 -15.22 -15.36 2.46
N SER A 264 -14.28 -14.42 2.31
CA SER A 264 -14.27 -13.43 1.22
C SER A 264 -14.31 -14.11 -0.15
N TYR A 265 -13.45 -15.09 -0.38
CA TYR A 265 -13.41 -15.85 -1.64
C TYR A 265 -14.70 -16.67 -1.86
N LEU A 266 -15.25 -17.29 -0.81
CA LEU A 266 -16.49 -18.05 -0.92
C LEU A 266 -17.72 -17.17 -1.18
N THR A 267 -17.67 -15.89 -0.78
CA THR A 267 -18.73 -14.92 -1.03
C THR A 267 -18.53 -14.09 -2.29
N ASP A 268 -17.56 -14.44 -3.13
CA ASP A 268 -17.23 -13.73 -4.37
C ASP A 268 -16.93 -12.23 -4.13
N CYS A 269 -16.28 -11.94 -2.99
CA CYS A 269 -15.78 -10.61 -2.68
C CYS A 269 -14.45 -10.39 -3.42
N GLU A 270 -14.37 -9.28 -4.14
CA GLU A 270 -13.14 -8.84 -4.82
C GLU A 270 -11.98 -8.64 -3.83
N ASP A 271 -10.78 -9.05 -4.25
CA ASP A 271 -9.53 -8.81 -3.54
C ASP A 271 -8.74 -7.62 -4.10
N HIS A 272 -9.24 -7.00 -5.17
CA HIS A 272 -8.71 -5.78 -5.73
C HIS A 272 -9.81 -4.91 -6.34
N PHE A 273 -9.59 -3.60 -6.36
CA PHE A 273 -10.54 -2.61 -6.87
C PHE A 273 -9.82 -1.72 -7.86
N VAL A 274 -10.27 -1.73 -9.11
CA VAL A 274 -9.61 -1.01 -10.19
C VAL A 274 -10.59 -0.20 -11.02
N SER A 275 -10.12 0.96 -11.46
CA SER A 275 -10.87 1.86 -12.36
C SER A 275 -10.47 1.71 -13.83
N HIS A 276 -9.31 1.11 -14.08
CA HIS A 276 -8.69 1.00 -15.40
C HIS A 276 -8.21 -0.44 -15.64
N GLU A 277 -8.08 -0.81 -16.91
CA GLU A 277 -7.42 -2.06 -17.30
C GLU A 277 -5.91 -1.87 -17.34
N PHE A 278 -5.19 -2.80 -16.71
CA PHE A 278 -3.73 -2.80 -16.70
C PHE A 278 -3.17 -3.71 -17.79
N ARG A 279 -1.94 -3.43 -18.21
CA ARG A 279 -1.17 -4.26 -19.13
C ARG A 279 0.11 -4.71 -18.44
N ASN A 280 0.52 -5.94 -18.71
CA ASN A 280 1.79 -6.46 -18.18
C ASN A 280 2.93 -5.63 -18.75
N LEU A 281 3.78 -5.12 -17.87
CA LEU A 281 5.03 -4.45 -18.22
C LEU A 281 6.17 -5.42 -17.95
N TYR A 282 6.97 -5.75 -18.96
CA TYR A 282 8.16 -6.57 -18.77
C TYR A 282 9.31 -5.70 -18.24
N TRP A 283 9.33 -5.53 -16.92
CA TRP A 283 10.27 -4.66 -16.21
C TRP A 283 11.77 -4.97 -16.43
N PRO A 284 12.24 -6.24 -16.50
CA PRO A 284 13.67 -6.53 -16.62
C PRO A 284 14.35 -5.95 -17.87
N GLY A 285 13.59 -5.73 -18.95
CA GLY A 285 14.10 -5.02 -20.12
C GLY A 285 14.45 -3.56 -19.82
N PHE A 286 13.53 -2.86 -19.14
CA PHE A 286 13.71 -1.46 -18.72
C PHE A 286 14.81 -1.33 -17.68
N GLU A 287 14.84 -2.20 -16.67
CA GLU A 287 15.87 -2.24 -15.64
C GLU A 287 17.28 -2.34 -16.25
N ARG A 288 17.51 -3.32 -17.14
CA ARG A 288 18.80 -3.47 -17.84
C ARG A 288 19.16 -2.26 -18.70
N HIS A 289 18.18 -1.57 -19.26
CA HIS A 289 18.41 -0.36 -20.06
C HIS A 289 18.82 0.83 -19.20
N ILE A 290 18.20 0.99 -18.03
CA ILE A 290 18.52 2.01 -17.04
C ILE A 290 19.91 1.75 -16.47
N GLU A 291 20.20 0.53 -16.03
CA GLU A 291 21.49 0.13 -15.45
C GLU A 291 22.66 0.35 -16.42
N LYS A 292 22.44 0.25 -17.74
CA LYS A 292 23.45 0.58 -18.75
C LYS A 292 23.76 2.08 -18.86
N GLN A 293 22.82 2.94 -18.50
CA GLN A 293 22.96 4.41 -18.60
C GLN A 293 23.40 5.03 -17.28
N ASP A 294 22.84 4.54 -16.18
CA ASP A 294 23.09 4.99 -14.82
C ASP A 294 23.26 3.74 -13.93
N PRO A 295 24.45 3.11 -13.96
CA PRO A 295 24.69 1.90 -13.21
C PRO A 295 24.61 2.17 -11.70
N SER A 296 23.88 1.31 -11.01
CA SER A 296 23.66 1.42 -9.57
C SER A 296 25.00 1.28 -8.85
N PRO A 297 25.41 2.24 -7.99
CA PRO A 297 26.69 2.18 -7.29
C PRO A 297 26.87 0.91 -6.45
N GLU A 298 25.78 0.35 -5.93
CA GLU A 298 25.77 -0.89 -5.15
C GLU A 298 25.94 -2.15 -6.01
N CYS A 299 25.67 -2.06 -7.32
CA CYS A 299 25.74 -3.16 -8.28
C CYS A 299 27.03 -3.15 -9.12
N ASP A 300 27.80 -2.05 -9.11
CA ASP A 300 29.02 -1.88 -9.89
C ASP A 300 30.23 -2.53 -9.20
N ARG A 301 30.51 -3.79 -9.58
CA ARG A 301 31.63 -4.59 -9.06
C ARG A 301 33.01 -3.95 -9.28
N ASN A 302 33.16 -3.04 -10.25
CA ASN A 302 34.44 -2.43 -10.57
C ASN A 302 34.88 -1.33 -9.57
N ARG A 303 33.99 -0.91 -8.64
CA ARG A 303 34.33 0.06 -7.59
C ARG A 303 34.73 -0.56 -6.26
N GLN A 304 34.61 -1.88 -6.08
CA GLN A 304 34.86 -2.52 -4.78
C GLN A 304 36.35 -2.71 -4.42
N ASP A 305 37.29 -2.39 -5.32
CA ASP A 305 38.73 -2.64 -5.07
C ASP A 305 39.52 -1.43 -4.51
N ASP A 306 38.91 -0.23 -4.35
CA ASP A 306 39.67 1.00 -4.04
C ASP A 306 39.14 1.85 -2.85
N SER A 307 38.33 1.29 -1.94
CA SER A 307 38.02 1.98 -0.67
C SER A 307 38.50 1.16 0.53
N GLU A 308 39.59 1.64 1.14
CA GLU A 308 40.05 1.25 2.47
C GLU A 308 38.88 1.22 3.46
N LEU A 309 38.83 0.15 4.24
CA LEU A 309 37.89 -0.11 5.32
C LEU A 309 37.89 1.04 6.34
N VAL A 310 37.00 2.02 6.15
CA VAL A 310 36.57 2.91 7.22
C VAL A 310 35.36 2.26 7.87
N ASP A 311 35.61 1.66 9.03
CA ASP A 311 34.63 1.12 9.96
C ASP A 311 33.72 2.26 10.45
N ASN A 312 32.67 2.54 9.67
CA ASN A 312 31.50 3.29 10.11
C ASN A 312 30.42 2.27 10.49
N SER A 313 30.48 1.86 11.75
CA SER A 313 29.40 1.19 12.45
C SER A 313 28.23 2.15 12.65
N ASP A 314 27.45 2.36 11.58
CA ASP A 314 26.09 2.91 11.64
C ASP A 314 25.32 2.43 10.40
N SER A 315 25.02 1.14 10.39
CA SER A 315 23.99 0.53 9.53
C SER A 315 23.22 -0.49 10.35
N ASP A 316 22.45 0.02 11.32
CA ASP A 316 21.50 -0.81 12.05
C ASP A 316 20.28 -1.08 11.17
N THR A 317 20.47 -2.06 10.30
CA THR A 317 19.48 -2.94 9.72
C THR A 317 18.28 -3.12 10.67
N ALA A 318 17.12 -2.73 10.15
CA ALA A 318 15.84 -2.99 10.79
C ALA A 318 15.63 -4.51 10.87
N SER A 319 15.73 -5.09 12.06
CA SER A 319 15.19 -6.42 12.33
C SER A 319 13.65 -6.31 12.34
N GLN A 320 13.08 -6.41 11.14
CA GLN A 320 11.66 -6.65 10.97
C GLN A 320 11.41 -8.12 11.29
N ASP A 321 10.67 -8.41 12.37
CA ASP A 321 9.92 -9.68 12.48
C ASP A 321 8.71 -9.67 11.53
N ASP A 322 9.00 -9.40 10.27
CA ASP A 322 8.32 -9.93 9.10
C ASP A 322 9.48 -10.54 8.33
N ASP A 323 9.53 -11.87 8.18
CA ASP A 323 10.61 -12.58 7.48
C ASP A 323 10.79 -11.98 6.08
N ASP A 324 11.69 -11.01 5.98
CA ASP A 324 12.07 -10.30 4.77
C ASP A 324 13.22 -11.09 4.12
N ASP A 325 12.88 -12.29 3.70
CA ASP A 325 13.73 -13.11 2.82
C ASP A 325 13.56 -12.57 1.40
N HIS A 326 14.15 -11.41 1.13
CA HIS A 326 14.49 -11.00 -0.22
C HIS A 326 15.58 -11.95 -0.74
N VAL A 327 15.15 -13.07 -1.32
CA VAL A 327 16.04 -13.90 -2.13
C VAL A 327 16.25 -13.16 -3.44
N VAL A 328 17.23 -12.26 -3.46
CA VAL A 328 17.82 -11.80 -4.72
C VAL A 328 18.56 -12.99 -5.29
N LEU A 329 17.87 -13.79 -6.11
CA LEU A 329 18.51 -14.78 -6.97
C LEU A 329 19.38 -14.01 -7.98
N HIS A 330 20.63 -13.73 -7.59
CA HIS A 330 21.67 -13.33 -8.51
C HIS A 330 22.07 -14.54 -9.35
N GLU A 331 21.25 -14.89 -10.33
CA GLU A 331 21.73 -15.68 -11.47
C GLU A 331 22.47 -14.74 -12.41
N ALA A 332 23.79 -14.92 -12.48
CA ALA A 332 24.61 -14.33 -13.54
C ALA A 332 24.18 -14.94 -14.87
N LEU A 333 23.26 -14.28 -15.57
CA LEU A 333 22.95 -14.56 -16.97
C LEU A 333 23.80 -13.64 -17.85
N ASP A 334 25.07 -14.01 -18.01
CA ASP A 334 25.84 -13.62 -19.20
C ASP A 334 25.29 -14.40 -20.40
N GLU A 335 24.10 -14.03 -20.86
CA GLU A 335 23.48 -14.54 -22.09
C GLU A 335 23.21 -13.36 -23.05
N PRO A 336 23.47 -13.54 -24.35
CA PRO A 336 23.37 -12.48 -25.34
C PRO A 336 21.93 -11.98 -25.49
N ALA A 337 21.80 -10.71 -25.90
CA ALA A 337 20.54 -9.97 -26.04
C ALA A 337 19.45 -10.74 -26.79
N GLU A 338 18.51 -11.35 -26.05
CA GLU A 338 17.20 -11.65 -26.59
C GLU A 338 16.30 -10.43 -26.34
N ASP A 339 16.19 -9.58 -27.35
CA ASP A 339 15.13 -8.59 -27.44
C ASP A 339 13.78 -9.32 -27.42
N GLU A 340 12.93 -8.97 -26.47
CA GLU A 340 11.61 -9.57 -26.30
C GLU A 340 10.77 -9.39 -27.59
N VAL A 341 10.51 -10.50 -28.30
CA VAL A 341 9.59 -10.53 -29.43
C VAL A 341 8.21 -10.90 -28.91
N VAL A 342 7.32 -9.91 -28.73
CA VAL A 342 5.92 -10.18 -28.42
C VAL A 342 5.25 -10.75 -29.68
N LEU A 343 4.90 -12.04 -29.66
CA LEU A 343 4.17 -12.67 -30.76
C LEU A 343 2.67 -12.41 -30.58
N THR A 344 2.07 -11.69 -31.53
CA THR A 344 0.61 -11.53 -31.60
C THR A 344 0.07 -12.28 -32.81
N VAL A 345 -1.08 -12.95 -32.63
CA VAL A 345 -1.79 -13.62 -33.73
C VAL A 345 -2.93 -12.70 -34.14
N ASP A 346 -2.76 -12.03 -35.27
CA ASP A 346 -3.82 -11.24 -35.91
C ASP A 346 -4.21 -11.94 -37.21
N ASP A 347 -5.48 -12.32 -37.33
CA ASP A 347 -6.04 -13.02 -38.51
C ASP A 347 -5.23 -14.24 -39.00
N GLY A 348 -4.70 -15.04 -38.05
CA GLY A 348 -3.91 -16.24 -38.33
C GLY A 348 -2.45 -15.99 -38.75
N ARG A 349 -1.96 -14.74 -38.69
CA ARG A 349 -0.55 -14.38 -38.93
C ARG A 349 0.15 -14.08 -37.61
N ILE A 350 1.29 -14.73 -37.40
CA ILE A 350 2.20 -14.44 -36.29
C ILE A 350 2.99 -13.18 -36.64
N MET A 351 2.78 -12.11 -35.88
CA MET A 351 3.54 -10.86 -36.02
C MET A 351 4.48 -10.69 -34.83
N ALA A 352 5.76 -10.43 -35.14
CA ALA A 352 6.74 -9.93 -34.17
C ALA A 352 6.41 -8.46 -33.87
N ARG A 353 5.95 -8.16 -32.65
CA ARG A 353 5.95 -6.79 -32.13
C ARG A 353 7.34 -6.47 -31.60
N SER A 354 7.79 -5.23 -31.81
CA SER A 354 8.91 -4.65 -31.07
C SER A 354 8.66 -4.78 -29.57
N GLY A 355 9.73 -4.95 -28.79
CA GLY A 355 9.63 -5.00 -27.34
C GLY A 355 9.08 -3.69 -26.77
N GLN A 356 8.40 -3.75 -25.62
CA GLN A 356 7.78 -2.58 -24.97
C GLN A 356 8.79 -1.45 -24.71
N LEU A 357 10.05 -1.82 -24.41
CA LEU A 357 11.16 -0.88 -24.26
C LEU A 357 11.47 -0.16 -25.57
N ALA A 358 11.52 -0.87 -26.70
CA ALA A 358 11.80 -0.27 -28.00
C ALA A 358 10.68 0.69 -28.42
N ASP A 359 9.42 0.33 -28.16
CA ASP A 359 8.27 1.22 -28.36
C ASP A 359 8.38 2.49 -27.52
N TYR A 360 8.85 2.38 -26.27
CA TYR A 360 9.06 3.53 -25.40
C TYR A 360 10.23 4.41 -25.84
N ILE A 361 11.38 3.83 -26.18
CA ILE A 361 12.57 4.57 -26.64
C ILE A 361 12.29 5.28 -27.97
N CYS A 362 11.64 4.59 -28.89
CA CYS A 362 11.32 5.10 -30.22
C CYS A 362 9.98 5.86 -30.27
N ARG A 363 9.42 6.24 -29.12
CA ARG A 363 8.15 6.96 -29.06
C ARG A 363 8.27 8.32 -29.75
N GLY A 364 7.20 8.75 -30.41
CA GLY A 364 7.17 10.05 -31.06
C GLY A 364 7.15 11.19 -30.03
N VAL A 365 7.60 12.38 -30.47
CA VAL A 365 7.69 13.62 -29.67
C VAL A 365 6.39 13.97 -28.92
N ALA A 366 5.23 13.56 -29.45
CA ALA A 366 3.94 13.76 -28.79
C ALA A 366 3.80 13.03 -27.43
N LEU A 367 4.67 12.05 -27.16
CA LEU A 367 4.70 11.24 -25.93
C LEU A 367 5.89 11.59 -25.03
N ASP A 368 6.64 12.66 -25.33
CA ASP A 368 7.82 13.07 -24.53
C ASP A 368 7.42 13.45 -23.09
N ALA A 369 6.21 13.97 -22.91
CA ALA A 369 5.67 14.33 -21.59
C ALA A 369 5.20 13.12 -20.76
N LEU A 370 5.17 11.92 -21.34
CA LEU A 370 4.76 10.70 -20.64
C LEU A 370 6.00 9.90 -20.25
N CYS A 371 6.10 9.59 -18.97
CA CYS A 371 7.03 8.59 -18.44
C CYS A 371 6.25 7.30 -18.17
N LEU A 372 6.81 6.15 -18.57
CA LEU A 372 6.32 4.84 -18.10
C LEU A 372 6.78 4.60 -16.67
#